data_AF-A0AAU2JJF2-F1
#
_entry.id   AF-A0AAU2JJF2-F1
#
_cell.length_a   1.000
_cell.length_b   1.000
_cell.length_c   1.000
_cell.angle_alpha   90.00
_cell.angle_beta   90.00
_cell.angle_gamma   90.00
#
_symmetry.space_group_name_H-M   'P 1'
#
loop_
_entity.id
_entity.type
_entity.pdbx_description
1 polymer ?
#
loop_
_entity_poly.entity_id
_entity_poly.type
_entity_poly.pdbx_seq_one_letter_code
_entity_poly.pdbx_strand_id
1 'polypeptide(L)'
;MGAIAVVLDHTTATALHDPKDPFNEAVAAFYVQASGGLGTLYAPVLSLTAGDVERPGLLAYINGLRFIRIEPFDTEAALTASELLHAGHPWAAVHAIYTARPSAEFPAGRYLLTLSPELYEGTGIQAVHPDE
;
A
#
# COMPACT_ATOMS: atom_id res chain seq x y z
N MET A 1 14.20 7.70 -16.39
CA MET A 1 13.74 7.40 -15.02
C MET A 1 12.57 6.46 -15.14
N GLY A 2 12.63 5.28 -14.52
CA GLY A 2 11.47 4.38 -14.50
C GLY A 2 10.31 5.03 -13.74
N ALA A 3 9.07 4.70 -14.11
CA ALA A 3 7.90 5.15 -13.37
C ALA A 3 8.01 4.70 -11.89
N ILE A 4 7.72 5.58 -10.95
CA ILE A 4 7.79 5.25 -9.52
C ILE A 4 6.64 4.30 -9.18
N ALA A 5 6.94 3.16 -8.59
CA ALA A 5 5.95 2.22 -8.11
C ALA A 5 5.76 2.39 -6.60
N VAL A 6 4.53 2.73 -6.20
CA VAL A 6 4.18 3.01 -4.80
C VAL A 6 3.06 2.07 -4.38
N VAL A 7 3.21 1.45 -3.23
CA VAL A 7 2.23 0.58 -2.58
C VAL A 7 1.52 1.40 -1.51
N LEU A 8 0.20 1.34 -1.46
CA LEU A 8 -0.62 1.95 -0.42
C LEU A 8 -0.97 0.89 0.62
N ASP A 9 -0.63 1.14 1.88
CA ASP A 9 -1.09 0.30 2.97
C ASP A 9 -2.52 0.67 3.45
N HIS A 10 -2.98 -0.02 4.50
CA HIS A 10 -4.32 0.22 5.05
C HIS A 10 -4.48 1.64 5.61
N THR A 11 -3.42 2.22 6.20
CA THR A 11 -3.46 3.58 6.78
C THR A 11 -3.60 4.65 5.70
N THR A 12 -2.85 4.55 4.61
CA THR A 12 -2.88 5.51 3.51
C THR A 12 -4.10 5.35 2.61
N ALA A 13 -4.57 4.12 2.40
CA ALA A 13 -5.87 3.90 1.77
C ALA A 13 -7.00 4.53 2.59
N THR A 14 -6.89 4.47 3.92
CA THR A 14 -7.84 5.06 4.88
C THR A 14 -7.80 6.58 4.87
N ALA A 15 -6.61 7.18 4.77
CA ALA A 15 -6.40 8.61 4.61
C ALA A 15 -6.94 9.12 3.26
N LEU A 16 -6.73 8.38 2.17
CA LEU A 16 -7.25 8.75 0.85
C LEU A 16 -8.79 8.75 0.80
N HIS A 17 -9.42 7.83 1.53
CA HIS A 17 -10.88 7.74 1.62
C HIS A 17 -11.53 8.82 2.49
N ASP A 18 -10.85 9.30 3.55
CA ASP A 18 -11.41 10.29 4.47
C ASP A 18 -10.92 11.72 4.15
N PRO A 19 -11.80 12.61 3.65
CA PRO A 19 -11.42 13.98 3.33
C PRO A 19 -11.08 14.84 4.56
N LYS A 20 -11.36 14.35 5.78
CA LYS A 20 -10.97 15.04 7.03
C LYS A 20 -9.60 14.59 7.54
N ASP A 21 -9.01 13.57 6.93
CA ASP A 21 -7.69 13.11 7.31
C ASP A 21 -6.65 14.19 6.95
N PRO A 22 -5.76 14.58 7.89
CA PRO A 22 -4.75 15.61 7.62
C PRO A 22 -3.82 15.25 6.46
N PHE A 23 -3.64 13.96 6.15
CA PHE A 23 -2.77 13.49 5.08
C PHE A 23 -3.53 13.18 3.79
N ASN A 24 -4.85 13.46 3.73
CA ASN A 24 -5.65 13.23 2.53
C ASN A 24 -5.06 13.93 1.30
N GLU A 25 -4.69 15.20 1.42
CA GLU A 25 -4.13 15.98 0.31
C GLU A 25 -2.78 15.42 -0.18
N ALA A 26 -1.92 15.01 0.76
CA ALA A 26 -0.62 14.43 0.43
C ALA A 26 -0.79 13.09 -0.31
N VAL A 27 -1.63 12.19 0.19
CA VAL A 27 -1.90 10.90 -0.47
C VAL A 27 -2.62 11.10 -1.81
N ALA A 28 -3.56 12.05 -1.90
CA ALA A 28 -4.23 12.42 -3.14
C ALA A 28 -3.26 12.99 -4.19
N ALA A 29 -2.20 13.69 -3.79
CA ALA A 29 -1.17 14.18 -4.70
C ALA A 29 -0.45 13.02 -5.41
N PHE A 30 -0.15 11.91 -4.71
CA PHE A 30 0.39 10.71 -5.35
C PHE A 30 -0.59 10.09 -6.36
N TYR A 31 -1.89 10.10 -6.05
CA TYR A 31 -2.92 9.66 -6.99
C TYR A 31 -2.99 10.54 -8.25
N VAL A 32 -2.90 11.87 -8.08
CA VAL A 32 -2.84 12.81 -9.21
C VAL A 32 -1.57 12.60 -10.04
N GLN A 33 -0.42 12.39 -9.41
CA GLN A 33 0.84 12.08 -10.11
C GLN A 33 0.75 10.78 -10.90
N ALA A 34 0.13 9.74 -10.33
CA ALA A 34 -0.13 8.48 -11.03
C ALA A 34 -1.06 8.69 -12.23
N SER A 35 -2.09 9.53 -12.11
CA SER A 35 -2.95 9.90 -13.24
C SER A 35 -2.21 10.63 -14.36
N GLY A 36 -1.16 11.37 -14.03
CA GLY A 36 -0.26 12.04 -14.97
C GLY A 36 0.82 11.13 -15.57
N GLY A 37 0.83 9.84 -15.22
CA GLY A 37 1.80 8.86 -15.72
C GLY A 37 3.19 8.94 -15.07
N LEU A 38 3.32 9.66 -13.95
CA LEU A 38 4.59 9.80 -13.22
C LEU A 38 4.89 8.60 -12.30
N GLY A 39 3.88 7.78 -12.02
CA GLY A 39 4.00 6.59 -11.18
C GLY A 39 2.81 5.65 -11.31
N THR A 40 2.91 4.50 -10.65
CA THR A 40 1.81 3.53 -10.53
C THR A 40 1.55 3.27 -9.06
N LEU A 41 0.29 3.42 -8.65
CA LEU A 41 -0.15 3.07 -7.31
C LEU A 41 -0.65 1.64 -7.28
N TYR A 42 -0.24 0.91 -6.26
CA TYR A 42 -0.60 -0.47 -5.99
C TYR A 42 -1.31 -0.55 -4.65
N ALA A 43 -2.46 -1.21 -4.59
CA ALA A 43 -3.24 -1.35 -3.38
C ALA A 43 -3.46 -2.84 -3.08
N PRO A 44 -2.74 -3.42 -2.11
CA PRO A 44 -2.89 -4.83 -1.75
C PRO A 44 -4.27 -5.11 -1.17
N VAL A 45 -4.98 -6.11 -1.69
CA VAL A 45 -6.39 -6.36 -1.32
C VAL A 45 -6.59 -6.64 0.17
N LEU A 46 -5.67 -7.35 0.84
CA LEU A 46 -5.72 -7.53 2.29
C LEU A 46 -5.52 -6.23 3.08
N SER A 47 -4.63 -5.33 2.64
CA SER A 47 -4.48 -4.01 3.26
C SER A 47 -5.76 -3.19 3.09
N LEU A 48 -6.40 -3.23 1.91
CA LEU A 48 -7.71 -2.62 1.69
C LEU A 48 -8.80 -3.26 2.56
N THR A 49 -8.76 -4.58 2.74
CA THR A 49 -9.70 -5.30 3.61
C THR A 49 -9.55 -4.85 5.06
N ALA A 50 -8.32 -4.67 5.55
CA ALA A 50 -8.06 -4.11 6.87
C ALA A 50 -8.62 -2.69 7.02
N GLY A 51 -8.36 -1.82 6.05
CA GLY A 51 -8.91 -0.47 6.03
C GLY A 51 -10.44 -0.44 5.97
N ASP A 52 -11.06 -1.36 5.21
CA ASP A 52 -12.53 -1.43 5.07
C ASP A 52 -13.22 -1.91 6.36
N VAL A 53 -12.55 -2.76 7.15
CA VAL A 53 -13.04 -3.15 8.50
C VAL A 53 -13.12 -1.94 9.43
N GLU A 54 -12.17 -1.01 9.34
CA GLU A 54 -12.15 0.23 10.14
C GLU A 54 -13.07 1.31 9.57
N ARG A 55 -13.13 1.43 8.23
CA ARG A 55 -13.96 2.39 7.49
C ARG A 55 -14.74 1.67 6.37
N PRO A 56 -15.98 1.24 6.65
CA PRO A 56 -16.80 0.54 5.66
C PRO A 56 -16.99 1.35 4.37
N GLY A 57 -16.73 0.71 3.23
CA GLY A 57 -16.85 1.32 1.90
C GLY A 57 -15.52 1.77 1.28
N LEU A 58 -14.43 1.73 2.04
CA LEU A 58 -13.07 2.03 1.56
C LEU A 58 -12.67 1.15 0.38
N LEU A 59 -12.90 -0.16 0.45
CA LEU A 59 -12.49 -1.07 -0.62
C LEU A 59 -13.26 -0.76 -1.90
N ALA A 60 -14.58 -0.54 -1.79
CA ALA A 60 -15.43 -0.17 -2.92
C ALA A 60 -15.01 1.17 -3.54
N TYR A 61 -14.64 2.15 -2.69
CA TYR A 61 -14.11 3.44 -3.12
C TYR A 61 -12.81 3.27 -3.92
N ILE A 62 -11.80 2.58 -3.37
CA ILE A 62 -10.51 2.37 -4.02
C ILE A 62 -10.67 1.58 -5.33
N ASN A 63 -11.54 0.57 -5.35
CA ASN A 63 -11.85 -0.19 -6.57
C ASN A 63 -12.51 0.66 -7.69
N GLY A 64 -13.14 1.78 -7.33
CA GLY A 64 -13.68 2.75 -8.29
C GLY A 64 -12.63 3.68 -8.90
N LEU A 65 -11.41 3.73 -8.35
CA LEU A 65 -10.35 4.61 -8.82
C LEU A 65 -9.60 3.99 -10.00
N ARG A 66 -9.36 4.81 -11.05
CA ARG A 66 -8.79 4.33 -12.33
C ARG A 66 -7.27 4.19 -12.31
N PHE A 67 -6.59 4.94 -11.44
CA PHE A 67 -5.12 5.05 -11.44
C PHE A 67 -4.47 4.29 -10.28
N ILE A 68 -5.21 3.35 -9.67
CA ILE A 68 -4.72 2.43 -8.65
C ILE A 68 -4.91 1.01 -9.16
N ARG A 69 -3.86 0.20 -9.09
CA ARG A 69 -3.89 -1.23 -9.39
C ARG A 69 -4.11 -2.00 -8.10
N ILE A 70 -5.21 -2.73 -8.02
CA ILE A 70 -5.44 -3.64 -6.89
C ILE A 70 -4.53 -4.85 -7.06
N GLU A 71 -3.69 -5.11 -6.06
CA GLU A 71 -2.81 -6.28 -6.05
C GLU A 71 -3.57 -7.47 -5.44
N PRO A 72 -3.71 -8.58 -6.18
CA PRO A 72 -4.41 -9.77 -5.71
C PRO A 72 -3.57 -10.50 -4.65
N PHE A 73 -4.26 -11.16 -3.71
CA PHE A 73 -3.62 -12.02 -2.72
C PHE A 73 -3.61 -13.46 -3.23
N ASP A 74 -2.53 -13.84 -3.91
CA ASP A 74 -2.34 -15.18 -4.47
C ASP A 74 -1.65 -16.15 -3.48
N THR A 75 -1.29 -17.34 -3.95
CA THR A 75 -0.66 -18.37 -3.10
C THR A 75 0.75 -17.98 -2.64
N GLU A 76 1.54 -17.30 -3.47
CA GLU A 76 2.89 -16.85 -3.11
C GLU A 76 2.81 -15.74 -2.04
N ALA A 77 1.85 -14.82 -2.21
CA ALA A 77 1.53 -13.83 -1.21
C ALA A 77 1.10 -14.48 0.12
N ALA A 78 0.28 -15.54 0.06
CA ALA A 78 -0.18 -16.27 1.24
C ALA A 78 0.93 -17.01 1.99
N LEU A 79 1.88 -17.62 1.27
CA LEU A 79 3.04 -18.27 1.87
C LEU A 79 3.91 -17.25 2.63
N THR A 80 4.25 -16.14 1.97
CA THR A 80 5.05 -15.06 2.58
C THR A 80 4.30 -14.42 3.76
N ALA A 81 3.00 -14.16 3.61
CA ALA A 81 2.17 -13.61 4.68
C ALA A 81 2.14 -14.53 5.91
N SER A 82 2.04 -15.85 5.70
CA SER A 82 2.05 -16.82 6.79
C SER A 82 3.36 -16.79 7.58
N GLU A 83 4.51 -16.70 6.90
CA GLU A 83 5.81 -16.55 7.56
C GLU A 83 5.90 -15.25 8.37
N LEU A 84 5.44 -14.13 7.80
CA LEU A 84 5.43 -12.83 8.47
C LEU A 84 4.52 -12.82 9.70
N LEU A 85 3.33 -13.43 9.60
CA LEU A 85 2.39 -13.58 10.70
C LEU A 85 2.99 -14.43 11.83
N HIS A 86 3.65 -15.54 11.52
CA HIS A 86 4.36 -16.34 12.52
C HIS A 86 5.53 -15.56 13.17
N ALA A 87 6.17 -14.65 12.43
CA ALA A 87 7.17 -13.73 12.94
C ALA A 87 6.59 -12.54 13.72
N GLY A 88 5.26 -12.47 13.89
CA GLY A 88 4.58 -11.46 14.71
C GLY A 88 4.20 -10.17 13.98
N HIS A 89 4.32 -10.11 12.65
CA HIS A 89 3.88 -8.94 11.89
C HIS A 89 2.35 -8.83 11.87
N PRO A 90 1.78 -7.61 11.88
CA PRO A 90 0.34 -7.43 11.86
C PRO A 90 -0.25 -7.84 10.51
N TRP A 91 -1.41 -8.49 10.55
CA TRP A 91 -2.12 -8.98 9.37
C TRP A 91 -2.43 -7.86 8.35
N ALA A 92 -2.63 -6.63 8.81
CA ALA A 92 -2.90 -5.47 7.97
C ALA A 92 -1.67 -5.00 7.16
N ALA A 93 -0.46 -5.44 7.55
CA ALA A 93 0.81 -5.05 6.92
C ALA A 93 1.42 -6.15 6.04
N VAL A 94 1.11 -7.44 6.29
CA VAL A 94 1.84 -8.55 5.64
C VAL A 94 1.72 -8.54 4.11
N HIS A 95 0.56 -8.17 3.57
CA HIS A 95 0.39 -8.09 2.13
C HIS A 95 1.12 -6.88 1.55
N ALA A 96 1.06 -5.72 2.22
CA ALA A 96 1.87 -4.56 1.86
C ALA A 96 3.38 -4.88 1.84
N ILE A 97 3.89 -5.63 2.83
CA ILE A 97 5.28 -6.09 2.86
C ILE A 97 5.59 -6.97 1.66
N TYR A 98 4.76 -7.98 1.38
CA TYR A 98 4.95 -8.86 0.21
C TYR A 98 4.97 -8.08 -1.09
N THR A 99 4.02 -7.16 -1.28
CA THR A 99 3.93 -6.33 -2.48
C THR A 99 5.16 -5.41 -2.59
N ALA A 100 5.59 -4.76 -1.51
CA ALA A 100 6.69 -3.79 -1.55
C ALA A 100 8.09 -4.42 -1.76
N ARG A 101 8.23 -5.73 -1.49
CA ARG A 101 9.53 -6.42 -1.62
C ARG A 101 10.06 -6.45 -3.05
N PRO A 102 11.40 -6.50 -3.22
CA PRO A 102 12.03 -6.73 -4.52
C PRO A 102 11.49 -7.97 -5.24
N SER A 103 11.24 -7.84 -6.53
CA SER A 103 10.75 -8.90 -7.42
C SER A 103 11.40 -8.79 -8.79
N ALA A 104 11.15 -9.76 -9.68
CA ALA A 104 11.66 -9.70 -11.05
C ALA A 104 11.15 -8.47 -11.81
N GLU A 105 9.91 -8.03 -11.55
CA GLU A 105 9.32 -6.82 -12.15
C GLU A 105 9.85 -5.54 -11.49
N PHE A 106 10.12 -5.59 -10.18
CA PHE A 106 10.65 -4.47 -9.39
C PHE A 106 11.94 -4.87 -8.65
N PRO A 107 13.11 -4.90 -9.31
CA PRO A 107 14.35 -5.39 -8.70
C PRO A 107 14.82 -4.57 -7.48
N ALA A 108 14.42 -3.29 -7.40
CA ALA A 108 14.69 -2.42 -6.26
C ALA A 108 13.59 -2.45 -5.19
N GLY A 109 12.53 -3.25 -5.39
CA GLY A 109 11.30 -3.15 -4.62
C GLY A 109 10.43 -1.98 -5.05
N ARG A 110 9.32 -1.80 -4.34
CA ARG A 110 8.39 -0.69 -4.50
C ARG A 110 8.40 0.14 -3.21
N TYR A 111 8.19 1.44 -3.33
CA TYR A 111 8.01 2.29 -2.15
C TYR A 111 6.70 1.93 -1.47
N LEU A 112 6.67 1.90 -0.15
CA LEU A 112 5.45 1.74 0.61
C LEU A 112 5.07 3.08 1.24
N LEU A 113 3.94 3.63 0.83
CA LEU A 113 3.36 4.79 1.47
C LEU A 113 2.57 4.32 2.71
N THR A 114 2.89 4.87 3.87
CA THR A 114 2.23 4.53 5.14
C THR A 114 2.26 5.71 6.11
N LEU A 115 1.25 5.83 6.97
CA LEU A 115 1.25 6.77 8.09
C LEU A 115 2.00 6.21 9.32
N SER A 116 2.40 4.95 9.28
CA SER A 116 3.12 4.27 10.37
C SER A 116 4.36 3.54 9.83
N PRO A 117 5.42 4.26 9.39
CA PRO A 117 6.65 3.66 8.87
C PRO A 117 7.31 2.67 9.84
N GLU A 118 7.17 2.90 11.14
CA GLU A 118 7.70 2.06 12.21
C GLU A 118 7.20 0.61 12.16
N LEU A 119 5.99 0.37 11.61
CA LEU A 119 5.44 -0.98 11.45
C LEU A 119 6.19 -1.83 10.42
N TYR A 120 7.04 -1.20 9.61
CA TYR A 120 7.75 -1.82 8.51
C TYR A 120 9.27 -1.83 8.71
N GLU A 121 9.76 -1.34 9.85
CA GLU A 121 11.17 -1.42 10.20
C GLU A 121 11.67 -2.88 10.23
N GLY A 122 12.89 -3.10 9.73
CA GLY A 122 13.49 -4.43 9.68
C GLY A 122 12.90 -5.39 8.63
N THR A 123 11.88 -4.98 7.86
CA THR A 123 11.28 -5.82 6.81
C THR A 123 12.02 -5.76 5.47
N GLY A 124 12.97 -4.82 5.33
CA GLY A 124 13.77 -4.60 4.13
C GLY A 124 13.07 -3.79 3.03
N ILE A 125 11.87 -3.28 3.29
CA ILE A 125 11.12 -2.44 2.35
C ILE A 125 11.40 -0.94 2.59
N GLN A 126 11.15 -0.12 1.57
CA GLN A 126 11.28 1.33 1.67
C GLN A 126 9.93 1.93 2.06
N ALA A 127 9.64 2.00 3.36
CA ALA A 127 8.45 2.68 3.88
C ALA A 127 8.71 4.18 3.99
N VAL A 128 7.77 4.99 3.49
CA VAL A 128 7.85 6.45 3.47
C VAL A 128 6.55 7.05 4.01
N HIS A 129 6.68 8.09 4.83
CA HIS A 129 5.53 8.88 5.24
C HIS A 129 5.15 9.86 4.12
N PRO A 130 3.85 10.16 3.87
CA PRO A 130 3.43 11.11 2.83
C PRO A 130 4.00 12.53 2.92
N ASP A 131 4.60 12.89 4.06
CA ASP A 131 5.19 14.21 4.31
C ASP A 131 6.71 14.27 4.04
N GLU A 132 7.34 13.14 3.73
CA GLU A 132 8.77 13.00 3.44
C GLU A 132 9.07 13.00 1.94
#